data_AF-A0A258WYI1-F1
#
_entry.id   AF-A0A258WYI1-F1
#
_cell.length_a   1.000
_cell.length_b   1.000
_cell.length_c   1.000
_cell.angle_alpha   90.00
_cell.angle_beta   90.00
_cell.angle_gamma   90.00
#
_symmetry.space_group_name_H-M   'P 1'
#
loop_
_entity.id
_entity.type
_entity.pdbx_description
1 polymer ?
#
loop_
_entity_poly.entity_id
_entity_poly.type
_entity_poly.pdbx_seq_one_letter_code
_entity_poly.pdbx_strand_id
1 'polypeptide(L)'
;MSTITKSPKESFTIMNELVLPNDTNPLNNLMGGRLLHWMDIAAAISAQKHCNNIVVTASVDNVSFRHAIKLGDVITIEAKVTRAFSTSMEVRLDVWAENIPSGTRVRSNDAFYTFVALNKEGKPISVPEIEPETETEKKLFEGALRRRQLRLILAGKMKAHDATELKALFLNQSEL
;
A
#
# COMPACT_ATOMS: atom_id res chain seq x y z
N MET A 1 19.16 -21.51 -1.37
CA MET A 1 19.33 -20.23 -2.09
C MET A 1 19.35 -19.16 -1.02
N SER A 2 20.39 -18.33 -0.95
CA SER A 2 20.46 -17.21 -0.01
C SER A 2 19.24 -16.32 -0.23
N THR A 3 18.33 -16.28 0.74
CA THR A 3 17.19 -15.37 0.76
C THR A 3 17.76 -13.98 0.95
N ILE A 4 17.93 -13.24 -0.14
CA ILE A 4 18.28 -11.83 -0.09
C ILE A 4 17.18 -11.15 0.72
N THR A 5 17.56 -10.56 1.85
CA THR A 5 16.69 -9.72 2.67
C THR A 5 16.90 -8.29 2.22
N LYS A 6 15.81 -7.53 2.12
CA LYS A 6 15.83 -6.10 1.77
C LYS A 6 15.23 -5.26 2.87
N SER A 7 15.68 -4.02 3.01
CA SER A 7 15.02 -3.06 3.89
C SER A 7 13.88 -2.33 3.17
N PRO A 8 12.83 -1.86 3.88
CA PRO A 8 11.76 -1.07 3.30
C PRO A 8 12.24 0.14 2.48
N LYS A 9 13.38 0.73 2.88
CA LYS A 9 14.00 1.89 2.21
C LYS A 9 14.38 1.59 0.76
N GLU A 10 14.79 0.37 0.44
CA GLU A 10 15.16 -0.01 -0.93
C GLU A 10 13.97 0.00 -1.90
N SER A 11 12.76 -0.21 -1.37
CA SER A 11 11.51 -0.15 -2.13
C SER A 11 10.86 1.24 -2.13
N PHE A 12 11.41 2.19 -1.36
CA PHE A 12 10.77 3.49 -1.15
C PHE A 12 10.64 4.26 -2.46
N THR A 13 9.44 4.77 -2.69
CA THR A 13 9.07 5.47 -3.91
C THR A 13 8.27 6.70 -3.55
N ILE A 14 8.67 7.84 -4.12
CA ILE A 14 7.90 9.08 -4.06
C ILE A 14 7.45 9.39 -5.47
N MET A 15 6.16 9.62 -5.65
CA MET A 15 5.57 10.11 -6.89
C MET A 15 4.86 11.42 -6.62
N ASN A 16 5.11 12.44 -7.44
CA ASN A 16 4.45 13.74 -7.33
C ASN A 16 3.62 14.02 -8.57
N GLU A 17 2.40 14.48 -8.38
CA GLU A 17 1.47 14.79 -9.47
C GLU A 17 0.80 16.13 -9.20
N LEU A 18 0.75 17.00 -10.20
CA LEU A 18 -0.05 18.23 -10.14
C LEU A 18 -1.49 17.89 -10.55
N VAL A 19 -2.47 18.30 -9.75
CA VAL A 19 -3.88 18.10 -10.12
C VAL A 19 -4.25 19.08 -11.23
N LEU A 20 -4.49 18.53 -12.42
CA LEU A 20 -4.89 19.29 -13.62
C LEU A 20 -6.41 19.24 -13.83
N PRO A 21 -6.99 20.11 -14.68
CA PRO A 21 -8.43 20.11 -14.96
C PRO A 21 -8.99 18.76 -15.44
N ASN A 22 -8.18 17.95 -16.13
CA ASN A 22 -8.62 16.62 -16.60
C ASN A 22 -8.63 15.56 -15.49
N ASP A 23 -8.02 15.85 -14.33
CA ASP A 23 -7.98 14.97 -13.18
C ASP A 23 -9.16 15.20 -12.22
N THR A 24 -9.92 16.29 -12.42
CA THR A 24 -10.96 16.73 -11.49
C THR A 24 -12.36 16.25 -11.85
N ASN A 25 -13.21 16.17 -10.84
CA ASN A 25 -14.65 16.06 -10.99
C ASN A 25 -15.27 17.47 -11.22
N PRO A 26 -16.59 17.57 -11.49
CA PRO A 26 -17.26 18.86 -11.73
C PRO A 26 -17.19 19.88 -10.57
N LEU A 27 -16.73 19.46 -9.38
CA LEU A 27 -16.54 20.31 -8.21
C LEU A 27 -15.09 20.81 -8.07
N ASN A 28 -14.26 20.65 -9.11
CA ASN A 28 -12.83 20.99 -9.11
C ASN A 28 -12.03 20.28 -8.00
N ASN A 29 -12.48 19.12 -7.57
CA ASN A 29 -11.70 18.23 -6.70
C ASN A 29 -11.15 17.09 -7.53
N LEU A 30 -9.98 16.57 -7.16
CA LEU A 30 -9.44 15.35 -7.73
C LEU A 30 -10.47 14.23 -7.73
N MET A 31 -10.67 13.61 -8.89
CA MET A 31 -11.52 12.44 -9.02
C MET A 31 -10.90 11.26 -8.28
N GLY A 32 -11.69 10.58 -7.44
CA GLY A 32 -11.20 9.44 -6.64
C GLY A 32 -10.56 8.33 -7.48
N GLY A 33 -11.13 8.01 -8.65
CA GLY A 33 -10.55 7.04 -9.58
C GLY A 33 -9.17 7.44 -10.11
N ARG A 34 -8.91 8.74 -10.29
CA ARG A 34 -7.59 9.24 -10.70
C ARG A 34 -6.56 9.08 -9.59
N LEU A 35 -6.95 9.36 -8.34
CA LEU A 35 -6.08 9.10 -7.19
C LEU A 35 -5.72 7.62 -7.08
N LEU A 36 -6.71 6.73 -7.19
CA LEU A 36 -6.50 5.28 -7.11
C LEU A 36 -5.55 4.78 -8.21
N HIS A 37 -5.65 5.34 -9.42
CA HIS A 37 -4.75 5.03 -10.53
C HIS A 37 -3.29 5.42 -10.21
N TRP A 38 -3.07 6.65 -9.71
CA TRP A 38 -1.73 7.09 -9.32
C TRP A 38 -1.16 6.29 -8.14
N MET A 39 -2.01 5.96 -7.15
CA MET A 39 -1.63 5.12 -6.01
C MET A 39 -1.19 3.71 -6.46
N ASP A 40 -1.92 3.10 -7.40
CA ASP A 40 -1.57 1.79 -7.96
C ASP A 40 -0.21 1.83 -8.67
N ILE A 41 0.05 2.86 -9.48
CA ILE A 41 1.35 3.04 -10.16
C ILE A 41 2.49 3.18 -9.15
N ALA A 42 2.36 4.07 -8.15
CA ALA A 42 3.39 4.29 -7.14
C ALA A 42 3.68 3.00 -6.35
N ALA A 43 2.65 2.26 -5.98
CA ALA A 43 2.80 1.00 -5.26
C ALA A 43 3.39 -0.12 -6.13
N ALA A 44 3.00 -0.20 -7.40
CA ALA A 44 3.60 -1.14 -8.35
C ALA A 44 5.09 -0.87 -8.53
N ILE A 45 5.52 0.39 -8.68
CA ILE A 45 6.93 0.76 -8.76
C ILE A 45 7.68 0.33 -7.50
N SER A 46 7.10 0.57 -6.31
CA SER A 46 7.69 0.14 -5.04
C SER A 46 7.86 -1.38 -4.97
N ALA A 47 6.83 -2.14 -5.33
CA ALA A 47 6.86 -3.60 -5.37
C ALA A 47 7.88 -4.13 -6.39
N GLN A 48 8.00 -3.49 -7.56
CA GLN A 48 8.98 -3.85 -8.59
C GLN A 48 10.41 -3.58 -8.12
N LYS A 49 10.69 -2.44 -7.46
CA LYS A 49 12.00 -2.17 -6.84
C LYS A 49 12.38 -3.24 -5.80
N HIS A 50 11.40 -3.73 -5.05
CA HIS A 50 11.62 -4.79 -4.07
C HIS A 50 11.96 -6.13 -4.74
N CYS A 51 11.12 -6.62 -5.66
CA CYS A 51 11.27 -7.97 -6.21
C CYS A 51 12.09 -8.08 -7.49
N ASN A 52 12.45 -6.96 -8.14
CA ASN A 52 13.10 -6.91 -9.45
C ASN A 52 12.37 -7.74 -10.54
N ASN A 53 11.04 -7.80 -10.48
CA ASN A 53 10.18 -8.54 -11.42
C ASN A 53 8.92 -7.75 -11.75
N ILE A 54 8.23 -8.15 -12.83
CA ILE A 54 6.89 -7.65 -13.13
C ILE A 54 5.94 -8.09 -12.01
N VAL A 55 5.02 -7.19 -11.66
CA VAL A 55 4.02 -7.42 -10.62
C VAL A 55 2.62 -7.16 -11.16
N VAL A 56 1.65 -7.83 -10.55
CA VAL A 56 0.22 -7.56 -10.77
C VAL A 56 -0.45 -7.18 -9.45
N THR A 57 -1.39 -6.25 -9.51
CA THR A 57 -2.21 -5.86 -8.36
C THR A 57 -3.18 -6.98 -8.03
N ALA A 58 -2.99 -7.62 -6.87
CA ALA A 58 -3.86 -8.70 -6.41
C ALA A 58 -5.05 -8.17 -5.59
N SER A 59 -4.86 -7.07 -4.87
CA SER A 59 -5.91 -6.42 -4.11
C SER A 59 -5.54 -5.01 -3.69
N VAL A 60 -6.58 -4.20 -3.53
CA VAL A 60 -6.52 -2.92 -2.83
C VAL A 60 -7.30 -3.10 -1.53
N ASP A 61 -6.65 -2.87 -0.38
CA ASP A 61 -7.33 -2.91 0.92
C ASP A 61 -8.14 -1.60 1.11
N ASN A 62 -8.65 -1.33 2.31
CA ASN A 62 -9.52 -0.16 2.55
C ASN A 62 -8.82 1.17 2.20
N VAL A 63 -9.47 2.00 1.38
CA VAL A 63 -9.06 3.37 1.03
C VAL A 63 -10.12 4.34 1.54
N SER A 64 -9.71 5.36 2.28
CA SER A 64 -10.63 6.35 2.85
C SER A 64 -10.19 7.78 2.55
N PHE A 65 -11.01 8.48 1.76
CA PHE A 65 -10.82 9.86 1.34
C PHE A 65 -11.19 10.83 2.46
N ARG A 66 -10.20 11.25 3.25
CA ARG A 66 -10.43 12.11 4.42
C ARG A 66 -10.57 13.59 4.05
N HIS A 67 -9.78 14.03 3.07
CA HIS A 67 -9.74 15.43 2.63
C HIS A 67 -9.84 15.51 1.10
N ALA A 68 -10.70 16.40 0.62
CA ALA A 68 -10.77 16.71 -0.80
C ALA A 68 -9.48 17.40 -1.26
N ILE A 69 -8.89 16.89 -2.35
CA ILE A 69 -7.71 17.46 -3.00
C ILE A 69 -8.19 18.37 -4.12
N LYS A 70 -7.70 19.61 -4.19
CA LYS A 70 -8.22 20.64 -5.09
C LYS A 70 -7.43 20.69 -6.41
N LEU A 71 -8.08 21.23 -7.43
CA LEU A 71 -7.41 21.66 -8.66
C LEU A 71 -6.21 22.55 -8.33
N GLY A 72 -5.04 22.23 -8.89
CA GLY A 72 -3.80 22.97 -8.67
C GLY A 72 -3.02 22.57 -7.42
N ASP A 73 -3.56 21.70 -6.55
CA ASP A 73 -2.77 21.10 -5.48
C ASP A 73 -1.73 20.12 -6.08
N VAL A 74 -0.61 19.97 -5.39
CA VAL A 74 0.39 18.93 -5.66
C VAL A 74 0.12 17.76 -4.73
N ILE A 75 0.05 16.57 -5.31
CA ILE A 75 -0.06 15.31 -4.57
C ILE A 75 1.33 14.72 -4.43
N THR A 76 1.67 14.26 -3.23
CA THR A 76 2.84 13.42 -2.97
C THR A 76 2.38 12.06 -2.49
N ILE A 77 2.73 11.01 -3.22
CA ILE A 77 2.44 9.62 -2.88
C ILE A 77 3.74 8.95 -2.46
N GLU A 78 3.83 8.58 -1.19
CA GLU A 78 4.93 7.83 -0.62
C GLU A 78 4.54 6.35 -0.54
N ALA A 79 5.28 5.47 -1.21
CA ALA A 79 5.03 4.04 -1.27
C ALA A 79 6.23 3.24 -0.77
N LYS A 80 6.01 2.24 0.10
CA LYS A 80 7.04 1.28 0.53
C LYS A 80 6.47 -0.09 0.84
N VAL A 81 7.21 -1.14 0.51
CA VAL A 81 6.88 -2.51 0.93
C VAL A 81 6.96 -2.58 2.45
N THR A 82 5.90 -3.09 3.08
CA THR A 82 5.81 -3.30 4.53
C THR A 82 5.89 -4.78 4.90
N ARG A 83 5.57 -5.67 3.97
CA ARG A 83 5.68 -7.11 4.17
C ARG A 83 5.93 -7.84 2.86
N ALA A 84 6.89 -8.76 2.87
CA ALA A 84 7.04 -9.79 1.84
C ALA A 84 6.55 -11.14 2.38
N PHE A 85 5.82 -11.88 1.55
CA PHE A 85 5.43 -13.27 1.80
C PHE A 85 6.18 -14.18 0.81
N SER A 86 5.61 -15.31 0.41
CA SER A 86 6.26 -16.20 -0.57
C SER A 86 6.40 -15.53 -1.94
N THR A 87 5.29 -15.15 -2.57
CA THR A 87 5.26 -14.55 -3.92
C THR A 87 4.57 -13.20 -3.97
N SER A 88 4.06 -12.72 -2.83
CA SER A 88 3.27 -11.51 -2.73
C SER A 88 3.88 -10.52 -1.76
N MET A 89 3.66 -9.24 -2.01
CA MET A 89 4.15 -8.13 -1.19
C MET A 89 3.00 -7.21 -0.81
N GLU A 90 2.97 -6.77 0.44
CA GLU A 90 2.12 -5.68 0.91
C GLU A 90 2.91 -4.37 0.78
N VAL A 91 2.28 -3.37 0.16
CA VAL A 91 2.82 -2.02 -0.02
C VAL A 91 1.95 -1.03 0.74
N ARG A 92 2.57 -0.25 1.61
CA ARG A 92 1.96 0.90 2.28
C ARG A 92 2.04 2.13 1.40
N LEU A 93 0.95 2.87 1.31
CA LEU A 93 0.86 4.19 0.68
C LEU A 93 0.46 5.25 1.70
N ASP A 94 1.15 6.38 1.66
CA ASP A 94 0.81 7.60 2.38
C ASP A 94 0.70 8.76 1.38
N VAL A 95 -0.47 9.39 1.32
CA VAL A 95 -0.80 10.42 0.33
C VAL A 95 -0.96 11.77 1.01
N TRP A 96 -0.21 12.75 0.51
CA TRP A 96 -0.24 14.13 0.94
C TRP A 96 -0.78 15.01 -0.18
N ALA A 97 -1.58 16.01 0.18
CA ALA A 97 -2.00 17.07 -0.71
C ALA A 97 -1.41 18.38 -0.21
N GLU A 98 -0.80 19.13 -1.11
CA GLU A 98 -0.11 20.38 -0.80
C GLU A 98 -0.55 21.49 -1.75
N ASN A 99 -0.92 22.62 -1.17
CA ASN A 99 -1.12 23.85 -1.91
C ASN A 99 0.15 24.70 -1.79
N ILE A 100 0.96 24.72 -2.85
CA ILE A 100 2.28 25.37 -2.85
C ILE A 100 2.17 26.89 -2.55
N PRO A 101 1.26 27.66 -3.17
CA PRO A 101 1.16 29.09 -2.89
C PRO A 101 0.79 29.43 -1.44
N SER A 102 -0.08 28.64 -0.80
CA SER A 102 -0.46 28.87 0.61
C SER A 102 0.49 28.22 1.61
N GLY A 103 1.34 27.29 1.16
CA GLY A 103 2.24 26.49 1.99
C GLY A 103 1.52 25.44 2.85
N THR A 104 0.23 25.15 2.60
CA THR A 104 -0.53 24.17 3.38
C THR A 104 -0.29 22.75 2.87
N ARG A 105 0.07 21.82 3.77
CA ARG A 105 0.23 20.39 3.47
C ARG A 105 -0.61 19.54 4.41
N VAL A 106 -1.46 18.67 3.86
CA VAL A 106 -2.36 17.81 4.63
C VAL A 106 -2.25 16.36 4.18
N ARG A 107 -2.35 15.42 5.13
CA ARG A 107 -2.47 14.00 4.80
C ARG A 107 -3.88 13.73 4.30
N SER A 108 -4.00 13.32 3.05
CA SER A 108 -5.30 13.14 2.39
C SER A 108 -5.79 11.70 2.54
N ASN A 109 -4.93 10.73 2.21
CA ASN A 109 -5.29 9.32 2.14
C ASN A 109 -4.15 8.43 2.61
N ASP A 110 -4.51 7.21 2.95
CA ASP A 110 -3.56 6.19 3.30
C ASP A 110 -4.14 4.80 2.98
N ALA A 111 -3.33 3.88 2.48
CA ALA A 111 -3.81 2.59 1.97
C ALA A 111 -2.78 1.47 2.08
N PHE A 112 -3.23 0.24 1.87
CA PHE A 112 -2.39 -0.93 1.66
C PHE A 112 -2.79 -1.61 0.35
N TYR A 113 -1.79 -1.90 -0.48
CA TYR A 113 -1.97 -2.64 -1.73
C TYR A 113 -1.22 -3.95 -1.63
N THR A 114 -1.73 -5.00 -2.27
CA THR A 114 -1.01 -6.27 -2.39
C THR A 114 -0.70 -6.57 -3.83
N PHE A 115 0.57 -6.87 -4.08
CA PHE A 115 1.09 -7.23 -5.38
C PHE A 115 1.58 -8.68 -5.36
N VAL A 116 1.49 -9.35 -6.51
CA VAL A 116 2.11 -10.66 -6.74
C VAL A 116 3.17 -10.51 -7.82
N ALA A 117 4.39 -10.97 -7.54
CA ALA A 117 5.46 -10.99 -8.52
C ALA A 117 5.28 -12.16 -9.49
N LEU A 118 5.48 -11.91 -10.78
CA LEU A 118 5.35 -12.89 -11.84
C LEU A 118 6.66 -13.06 -12.61
N ASN A 119 6.90 -14.28 -13.08
CA ASN A 119 7.97 -14.59 -14.03
C ASN A 119 7.54 -14.27 -15.48
N LYS A 120 8.41 -14.56 -16.45
CA LYS A 120 8.14 -14.31 -17.88
C LYS A 120 6.97 -15.11 -18.44
N GLU A 121 6.65 -16.26 -17.83
CA GLU A 121 5.52 -17.10 -18.20
C GLU A 121 4.22 -16.71 -17.45
N GLY A 122 4.22 -15.61 -16.70
CA GLY A 122 3.07 -15.13 -15.94
C GLY A 122 2.77 -15.95 -14.68
N LYS A 123 3.71 -16.77 -14.20
CA LYS A 123 3.55 -17.57 -12.98
C LYS A 123 4.13 -16.86 -11.76
N PRO A 124 3.51 -16.99 -10.57
CA PRO A 124 4.05 -16.42 -9.33
C PRO A 124 5.49 -16.86 -9.05
N ILE A 125 6.35 -15.92 -8.67
CA ILE A 125 7.76 -16.16 -8.33
C ILE A 125 8.07 -15.68 -6.91
N SER A 126 9.06 -16.31 -6.27
CA SER A 126 9.50 -15.93 -4.92
C SER A 126 10.01 -14.50 -4.89
N VAL A 127 9.73 -13.79 -3.80
CA VAL A 127 10.21 -12.41 -3.58
C VAL A 127 11.25 -12.37 -2.45
N PRO A 128 12.17 -11.37 -2.43
CA PRO A 128 13.06 -11.12 -1.31
C PRO A 128 12.29 -10.93 0.00
N GLU A 129 12.83 -11.42 1.11
CA GLU A 129 12.27 -11.12 2.43
C GLU A 129 12.47 -9.64 2.78
N ILE A 130 11.73 -9.14 3.78
CA ILE A 130 11.84 -7.75 4.20
C ILE A 130 12.20 -7.66 5.69
N GLU A 131 13.19 -6.83 6.01
CA GLU A 131 13.65 -6.55 7.37
C GLU A 131 13.31 -5.11 7.76
N PRO A 132 12.32 -4.89 8.63
CA PRO A 132 11.93 -3.55 9.07
C PRO A 132 12.98 -2.94 10.01
N GLU A 133 13.37 -1.69 9.76
CA GLU A 133 14.44 -1.03 10.51
C GLU A 133 13.88 -0.16 11.66
N THR A 134 12.85 0.63 11.38
CA THR A 134 12.25 1.56 12.35
C THR A 134 11.11 0.93 13.16
N GLU A 135 10.81 1.50 14.33
CA GLU A 135 9.69 1.05 15.18
C GLU A 135 8.33 1.10 14.45
N THR A 136 8.13 2.13 13.62
CA THR A 136 6.92 2.23 12.78
C THR A 136 6.87 1.10 11.75
N GLU A 137 8.00 0.76 11.12
CA GLU A 137 8.07 -0.34 10.16
C GLU A 137 7.86 -1.69 10.80
N LYS A 138 8.41 -1.93 11.99
CA LYS A 138 8.17 -3.17 12.75
C LYS A 138 6.69 -3.35 13.06
N LYS A 139 6.02 -2.30 13.55
CA LYS A 139 4.57 -2.32 13.80
C LYS A 139 3.76 -2.60 12.52
N LEU A 140 4.15 -1.98 11.40
CA LEU A 140 3.51 -2.23 10.10
C LEU A 140 3.71 -3.69 9.65
N PHE A 141 4.93 -4.21 9.76
CA PHE A 141 5.32 -5.56 9.38
C PHE A 141 4.57 -6.63 10.20
N GLU A 142 4.42 -6.43 11.50
CA GLU A 142 3.64 -7.31 12.39
C GLU A 142 2.15 -7.26 12.06
N GLY A 143 1.61 -6.05 11.83
CA GLY A 143 0.20 -5.86 11.47
C GLY A 143 -0.20 -6.42 10.10
N ALA A 144 0.77 -6.65 9.21
CA ALA A 144 0.51 -7.12 7.84
C ALA A 144 -0.14 -8.50 7.79
N LEU A 145 0.18 -9.39 8.74
CA LEU A 145 -0.41 -10.73 8.77
C LEU A 145 -1.91 -10.66 9.09
N ARG A 146 -2.31 -9.77 10.00
CA ARG A 146 -3.71 -9.50 10.33
C ARG A 146 -4.48 -8.94 9.15
N ARG A 147 -3.91 -7.93 8.47
CA ARG A 147 -4.50 -7.36 7.25
C ARG A 147 -4.66 -8.40 6.15
N ARG A 148 -3.65 -9.25 5.95
CA ARG A 148 -3.71 -10.38 5.01
C ARG A 148 -4.86 -11.34 5.34
N GLN A 149 -5.00 -11.73 6.61
CA GLN A 149 -6.08 -12.63 7.02
C GLN A 149 -7.46 -12.01 6.78
N LEU A 150 -7.66 -10.74 7.17
CA LEU A 150 -8.91 -10.01 6.93
C LEU A 150 -9.26 -9.98 5.44
N ARG A 151 -8.30 -9.60 4.59
CA ARG A 151 -8.52 -9.58 3.14
C ARG A 151 -8.88 -10.96 2.59
N LEU A 152 -8.18 -12.02 3.02
CA LEU A 152 -8.46 -13.37 2.54
C LEU A 152 -9.86 -13.85 2.95
N ILE A 153 -10.32 -13.46 4.15
CA ILE A 153 -11.71 -13.72 4.58
C ILE A 153 -12.69 -13.00 3.66
N LEU A 154 -12.51 -11.69 3.45
CA LEU A 154 -13.39 -10.88 2.59
C LEU A 154 -13.42 -11.38 1.15
N ALA A 155 -12.31 -11.95 0.67
CA ALA A 155 -12.20 -12.56 -0.65
C ALA A 155 -12.74 -14.02 -0.71
N GLY A 156 -13.25 -14.58 0.39
CA GLY A 156 -13.74 -15.97 0.45
C GLY A 156 -12.64 -17.04 0.35
N LYS A 157 -11.37 -16.67 0.52
CA LYS A 157 -10.18 -17.55 0.39
C LYS A 157 -9.68 -18.09 1.73
N MET A 158 -10.27 -17.65 2.84
CA MET A 158 -9.98 -18.09 4.20
C MET A 158 -11.26 -18.08 5.01
N LYS A 159 -11.49 -19.10 5.85
CA LYS A 159 -12.62 -19.08 6.77
C LYS A 159 -12.24 -18.23 7.99
N ALA A 160 -13.22 -17.51 8.54
CA ALA A 160 -12.98 -16.66 9.71
C ALA A 160 -12.36 -17.43 10.90
N HIS A 161 -12.64 -18.74 11.01
CA HIS A 161 -12.07 -19.54 12.09
C HIS A 161 -10.55 -19.76 11.98
N ASP A 162 -9.99 -19.71 10.77
CA ASP A 162 -8.57 -19.93 10.49
C ASP A 162 -7.72 -18.67 10.67
N ALA A 163 -8.35 -17.51 10.89
CA ALA A 163 -7.68 -16.22 11.03
C ALA A 163 -7.18 -15.97 12.47
N THR A 164 -6.17 -16.72 12.87
CA THR A 164 -5.59 -16.72 14.23
C THR A 164 -5.16 -15.33 14.71
N GLU A 165 -4.38 -14.62 13.91
CA GLU A 165 -3.83 -13.29 14.21
C GLU A 165 -4.92 -12.22 14.28
N LEU A 166 -5.90 -12.29 13.38
CA LEU A 166 -7.01 -11.35 13.38
C LEU A 166 -7.92 -11.58 14.60
N LYS A 167 -8.19 -12.84 14.95
CA LYS A 167 -8.97 -13.20 16.16
C LYS A 167 -8.31 -12.70 17.44
N ALA A 168 -6.98 -12.78 17.54
CA ALA A 168 -6.24 -12.34 18.71
C ALA A 168 -6.49 -10.86 19.07
N LEU A 169 -6.80 -10.00 18.09
CA LEU A 169 -7.16 -8.59 18.35
C LEU A 169 -8.44 -8.43 19.17
N PHE A 170 -9.42 -9.31 18.97
CA PHE A 170 -10.73 -9.19 19.61
C PHE A 170 -10.79 -9.96 20.93
N LEU A 171 -10.02 -11.05 21.05
CA LEU A 171 -10.00 -11.89 22.26
C LEU A 171 -9.11 -11.30 23.36
N ASN A 172 -8.04 -10.59 23.01
CA ASN A 172 -7.15 -9.94 23.99
C ASN A 172 -7.69 -8.59 24.52
N GLN A 173 -8.87 -8.15 24.06
CA GLN A 173 -9.55 -6.97 24.59
C GLN A 173 -10.48 -7.29 25.78
N SER A 174 -10.53 -8.56 26.20
CA SER A 174 -11.41 -9.04 27.29
C SER A 174 -10.86 -8.79 28.71
N GLU A 175 -9.70 -8.18 28.86
CA GLU A 175 -9.00 -7.99 30.16
C GLU A 175 -8.69 -6.51 30.49
N LEU A 176 -9.54 -5.58 30.07
CA LEU A 176 -9.53 -4.19 30.54
C LEU A 176 -10.90 -3.79 31.12
#